data_AF-A0A2M7W2L8-F1
#
_entry.id   AF-A0A2M7W2L8-F1
#
_cell.length_a   1.000
_cell.length_b   1.000
_cell.length_c   1.000
_cell.angle_alpha   90.00
_cell.angle_beta   90.00
_cell.angle_gamma   90.00
#
_symmetry.space_group_name_H-M   'P 1'
#
loop_
_entity.id
_entity.type
_entity.pdbx_description
1 polymer ?
#
loop_
_entity_poly.entity_id
_entity_poly.type
_entity_poly.pdbx_seq_one_letter_code
_entity_poly.pdbx_strand_id
1 'polypeptide(L)'
;MSSKIMSKLIPLIAGILILALGYFIYYSFLAKQQPTDSPPFPIVDYFACSDNCPGPKEKYMVKIYQGVTDKDECLKIGGEPYTYTGWGTFNICLVK
;
A
#
# COMPACT_ATOMS: atom_id res chain seq x y z
N MET A 1 -41.52 -11.14 45.67
CA MET A 1 -40.24 -11.75 45.29
C MET A 1 -39.55 -10.82 44.29
N SER A 2 -38.22 -10.70 44.26
CA SER A 2 -37.45 -10.04 43.19
C SER A 2 -37.19 -8.52 43.22
N SER A 3 -36.71 -7.94 44.33
CA SER A 3 -35.95 -6.68 44.27
C SER A 3 -34.43 -6.89 44.45
N LYS A 4 -34.03 -7.85 45.31
CA LYS A 4 -32.61 -8.20 45.55
C LYS A 4 -31.87 -8.80 44.33
N ILE A 5 -32.61 -9.34 43.35
CA ILE A 5 -32.03 -9.97 42.16
C ILE A 5 -31.64 -8.92 41.11
N MET A 6 -32.43 -7.85 40.94
CA MET A 6 -32.11 -6.75 40.00
C MET A 6 -30.87 -5.96 40.41
N SER A 7 -30.65 -5.74 41.72
CA SER A 7 -29.47 -4.99 42.20
C SER A 7 -28.14 -5.66 41.89
N LYS A 8 -28.11 -7.00 41.76
CA LYS A 8 -26.89 -7.76 41.40
C LYS A 8 -26.72 -7.98 39.90
N LEU A 9 -27.80 -7.86 39.11
CA LEU A 9 -27.78 -8.07 37.67
C LEU A 9 -27.21 -6.87 36.91
N ILE A 10 -27.51 -5.65 37.38
CA ILE A 10 -27.05 -4.38 36.78
C ILE A 10 -25.51 -4.28 36.70
N PRO A 11 -24.73 -4.51 37.78
CA PRO A 11 -23.27 -4.44 37.68
C PRO A 11 -22.68 -5.56 36.80
N LEU A 12 -23.36 -6.70 36.70
CA LEU A 12 -22.93 -7.84 35.88
C LEU A 12 -23.08 -7.54 34.39
N ILE A 13 -24.21 -6.95 33.99
CA ILE A 13 -24.45 -6.49 32.62
C ILE A 13 -23.49 -5.35 32.24
N ALA A 14 -23.25 -4.40 33.16
CA ALA A 14 -22.31 -3.31 32.94
C ALA A 14 -20.88 -3.82 32.69
N GLY A 15 -20.43 -4.83 33.44
CA GLY A 15 -19.11 -5.45 33.24
C GLY A 15 -18.96 -6.11 31.87
N ILE A 16 -20.00 -6.83 31.41
CA ILE A 16 -20.02 -7.47 30.08
C ILE A 16 -19.96 -6.41 28.97
N LEU A 17 -20.69 -5.30 29.13
CA LEU A 17 -20.70 -4.18 28.19
C LEU A 17 -19.32 -3.50 28.08
N ILE A 18 -18.62 -3.31 29.20
CA ILE A 18 -17.27 -2.74 29.21
C ILE A 18 -16.27 -3.68 28.53
N LEU A 19 -16.36 -4.99 28.79
CA LEU A 19 -15.53 -5.98 28.11
C LEU A 19 -15.79 -6.01 26.61
N ALA A 20 -17.06 -5.95 26.19
CA ALA A 20 -17.44 -5.91 24.78
C ALA A 20 -16.94 -4.63 24.09
N LEU A 21 -17.04 -3.47 24.75
CA LEU A 21 -16.51 -2.20 24.26
C LEU A 21 -14.99 -2.23 24.15
N GLY A 22 -14.29 -2.72 25.18
CA GLY A 22 -12.83 -2.88 25.15
C GLY A 22 -12.37 -3.81 24.03
N TYR A 23 -13.09 -4.92 23.84
CA TYR A 23 -12.86 -5.86 22.75
C TYR A 23 -13.09 -5.20 21.38
N PHE A 24 -14.19 -4.46 21.21
CA PHE A 24 -14.48 -3.75 19.96
C PHE A 24 -13.42 -2.68 19.62
N ILE A 25 -12.98 -1.91 20.62
CA ILE A 25 -11.93 -0.90 20.47
C ILE A 25 -10.60 -1.58 20.09
N TYR A 26 -10.26 -2.69 20.74
CA TYR A 26 -9.06 -3.47 20.44
C TYR A 26 -9.03 -3.98 18.99
N TYR A 27 -10.13 -4.54 18.48
CA TYR A 27 -10.22 -4.98 17.09
C TYR A 27 -10.18 -3.83 16.08
N SER A 28 -10.81 -2.71 16.41
CA SER A 28 -10.78 -1.50 15.55
C SER A 28 -9.35 -0.94 15.42
N PHE A 29 -8.54 -1.06 16.48
CA PHE A 29 -7.14 -0.67 16.47
C PHE A 29 -6.29 -1.62 15.60
N LEU A 30 -6.48 -2.93 15.73
CA LEU A 30 -5.78 -3.92 14.91
C LEU A 30 -6.07 -3.77 13.42
N ALA A 31 -7.31 -3.46 13.03
CA ALA A 31 -7.69 -3.24 11.64
C ALA A 31 -6.95 -2.05 10.99
N LYS A 32 -6.56 -1.04 11.77
CA LYS A 32 -5.79 0.11 11.27
C LYS A 32 -4.31 -0.21 11.02
N GLN A 33 -3.78 -1.29 11.58
CA GLN A 33 -2.35 -1.60 11.48
C GLN A 33 -1.99 -2.40 10.22
N GLN A 34 -2.94 -2.71 9.33
CA GLN A 34 -2.59 -3.42 8.10
C GLN A 34 -1.63 -2.55 7.28
N PRO A 35 -0.34 -2.93 7.16
CA PRO A 35 0.62 -2.17 6.40
C PRO A 35 0.16 -2.26 4.95
N THR A 36 -0.15 -1.12 4.33
CA THR A 36 -0.24 -1.03 2.88
C THR A 36 1.19 -1.08 2.34
N ASP A 37 1.83 -2.25 2.44
CA ASP A 37 3.17 -2.51 1.89
C ASP A 37 3.14 -2.64 0.36
N SER A 38 1.96 -2.57 -0.26
CA SER A 38 1.88 -2.49 -1.72
C SER A 38 2.14 -1.05 -2.18
N PRO A 39 3.08 -0.85 -3.11
CA PRO A 39 3.28 0.46 -3.72
C PRO A 39 1.98 0.92 -4.38
N PRO A 40 1.74 2.24 -4.44
CA PRO A 40 0.54 2.80 -5.05
C PRO A 40 0.40 2.47 -6.55
N PHE A 41 1.49 2.05 -7.18
CA PHE A 41 1.55 1.64 -8.58
C PHE A 41 2.16 0.24 -8.72
N PRO A 42 1.65 -0.60 -9.64
CA PRO A 42 2.26 -1.89 -9.93
C PRO A 42 3.71 -1.74 -10.35
N ILE A 43 4.59 -2.56 -9.79
CA ILE A 43 5.99 -2.66 -10.24
C ILE A 43 6.07 -3.73 -11.32
N VAL A 44 6.57 -3.35 -12.50
CA VAL A 44 6.69 -4.24 -13.66
C VAL A 44 8.11 -4.24 -14.21
N ASP A 45 8.52 -5.37 -14.79
CA ASP A 45 9.73 -5.44 -15.58
C ASP A 45 9.50 -4.79 -16.95
N TYR A 46 10.32 -3.81 -17.28
CA TYR A 46 10.20 -2.97 -18.46
C TYR A 46 11.48 -3.03 -19.28
N PHE A 47 11.34 -3.15 -20.59
CA PHE A 47 12.48 -3.13 -21.51
C PHE A 47 12.79 -1.69 -21.90
N ALA A 48 13.78 -1.08 -21.25
CA ALA A 48 14.21 0.31 -21.47
C ALA A 48 15.31 0.38 -22.53
N CYS A 49 14.98 -0.01 -23.77
CA CYS A 49 15.87 0.16 -24.91
C CYS A 49 15.08 0.23 -26.22
N SER A 50 15.62 0.92 -27.24
CA SER A 50 14.98 1.11 -28.56
C SER A 50 15.25 -0.09 -29.50
N ASP A 51 15.27 0.10 -30.82
CA ASP A 51 15.32 -1.04 -31.76
C ASP A 51 16.71 -1.66 -31.90
N ASN A 52 17.77 -0.90 -31.65
CA ASN A 52 19.16 -1.35 -31.77
C ASN A 52 19.86 -1.39 -30.42
N CYS A 53 19.55 -2.43 -29.65
CA CYS A 53 20.15 -2.71 -28.35
C CYS A 53 21.29 -3.72 -28.50
N PRO A 54 22.57 -3.30 -28.39
CA PRO A 54 23.67 -4.23 -28.53
C PRO A 54 23.74 -5.24 -27.38
N GLY A 55 23.44 -6.49 -27.69
CA GLY A 55 23.59 -7.61 -26.78
C GLY A 55 22.26 -8.15 -26.25
N PRO A 56 22.31 -8.95 -25.17
CA PRO A 56 21.13 -9.69 -24.70
C PRO A 56 20.11 -8.76 -24.01
N LYS A 57 18.83 -9.09 -24.15
CA LYS A 57 17.67 -8.29 -23.70
C LYS A 57 17.73 -7.97 -22.21
N GLU A 58 18.26 -8.89 -21.42
CA GLU A 58 18.34 -8.85 -19.95
C GLU A 58 19.12 -7.64 -19.45
N LYS A 59 20.05 -7.10 -20.24
CA LYS A 59 20.82 -5.89 -19.89
C LYS A 59 19.99 -4.61 -19.87
N TYR A 60 18.81 -4.63 -20.46
CA TYR A 60 17.94 -3.48 -20.64
C TYR A 60 16.61 -3.62 -19.89
N MET A 61 16.44 -4.71 -19.14
CA MET A 61 15.28 -4.90 -18.28
C MET A 61 15.48 -4.09 -17.00
N VAL A 62 14.57 -3.14 -16.76
CA VAL A 62 14.52 -2.30 -15.55
C VAL A 62 13.17 -2.47 -14.87
N LYS A 63 13.10 -2.23 -13.56
CA LYS A 63 11.83 -2.21 -12.83
C LYS A 63 11.27 -0.78 -12.83
N ILE A 64 10.01 -0.63 -13.19
CA ILE A 64 9.33 0.68 -13.19
C ILE A 64 8.02 0.63 -12.42
N TYR A 65 7.57 1.80 -11.95
CA TYR A 65 6.19 2.01 -11.55
C TYR A 65 5.31 2.19 -12.80
N GLN A 66 4.43 1.22 -13.06
CA GLN A 66 3.61 1.20 -14.28
C GLN A 66 2.65 2.39 -14.34
N GLY A 67 2.68 3.12 -15.46
CA GLY A 67 1.78 4.26 -15.71
C GLY A 67 2.26 5.60 -15.16
N VAL A 68 3.33 5.64 -14.37
CA VAL A 68 3.88 6.88 -13.81
C VAL A 68 4.83 7.51 -14.82
N THR A 69 4.36 8.57 -15.48
CA THR A 69 5.10 9.32 -16.51
C THR A 69 5.42 10.75 -16.10
N ASP A 70 4.70 11.27 -15.10
CA ASP A 70 4.95 12.59 -14.52
C ASP A 70 6.14 12.55 -13.55
N LYS A 71 6.99 13.57 -13.64
CA LYS A 71 8.21 13.66 -12.84
C LYS A 71 7.90 13.87 -11.37
N ASP A 72 6.93 14.72 -11.05
CA ASP A 72 6.62 15.07 -9.66
C ASP A 72 5.92 13.90 -8.95
N GLU A 73 5.05 13.18 -9.67
CA GLU A 73 4.45 11.93 -9.18
C GLU A 73 5.50 10.86 -8.91
N CYS A 74 6.46 10.67 -9.82
CA CYS A 74 7.54 9.72 -9.64
C CYS A 74 8.37 9.99 -8.38
N LEU A 75 8.71 11.26 -8.13
CA LEU A 75 9.46 11.66 -6.94
C LEU A 75 8.65 11.47 -5.65
N LYS A 76 7.33 11.74 -5.68
CA LYS A 76 6.45 11.57 -4.50
C LYS A 76 6.37 10.12 -4.02
N ILE A 77 6.43 9.17 -4.94
CA ILE A 77 6.39 7.72 -4.61
C ILE A 77 7.78 7.13 -4.34
N GLY A 78 8.84 7.95 -4.33
CA GLY A 78 10.20 7.51 -4.05
C GLY A 78 10.93 6.87 -5.24
N GLY A 79 10.40 7.00 -6.46
CA GLY A 79 11.04 6.53 -7.68
C GLY A 79 12.06 7.51 -8.25
N GLU A 80 12.72 7.10 -9.34
CA GLU A 80 13.68 7.92 -10.09
C GLU A 80 13.15 8.22 -11.50
N PRO A 81 12.86 9.49 -11.83
CA PRO A 81 12.35 9.86 -13.15
C PRO A 81 13.46 9.71 -14.19
N TYR A 82 13.16 8.98 -15.27
CA TYR A 82 14.10 8.73 -16.35
C TYR A 82 13.47 9.01 -17.70
N THR A 83 14.21 9.71 -18.56
CA THR A 83 13.79 10.01 -19.92
C THR A 83 14.78 9.40 -20.90
N TYR A 84 14.28 8.64 -21.87
CA TYR A 84 15.09 8.15 -22.98
C TYR A 84 14.40 8.40 -24.32
N THR A 85 15.21 8.48 -25.37
CA THR A 85 14.74 8.76 -26.73
C THR A 85 15.07 7.57 -27.64
N GLY A 86 14.03 7.05 -28.31
CA GLY A 86 14.12 6.06 -29.39
C GLY A 86 13.35 6.58 -30.61
N TRP A 87 12.34 5.83 -31.07
CA TRP A 87 11.35 6.34 -32.05
C TRP A 87 10.46 7.46 -31.52
N GLY A 88 10.49 7.68 -30.21
CA GLY A 88 9.82 8.78 -29.53
C GLY A 88 10.56 9.08 -28.23
N THR A 89 10.09 10.09 -27.51
CA THR A 89 10.55 10.41 -26.16
C THR A 89 9.67 9.68 -25.15
N PHE A 90 10.29 8.90 -24.28
CA PHE A 90 9.60 8.13 -23.25
C PHE A 90 10.04 8.64 -21.87
N ASN A 91 9.06 8.92 -21.02
CA ASN A 91 9.27 9.24 -19.61
C ASN A 91 8.78 8.07 -18.78
N ILE A 92 9.66 7.50 -17.96
CA ILE A 92 9.37 6.36 -17.09
C ILE A 92 9.82 6.68 -15.66
N CYS A 93 9.21 6.02 -14.69
CA CYS A 93 9.58 6.11 -13.29
C CYS A 93 10.27 4.82 -12.83
N LEU A 94 11.58 4.85 -12.64
CA LEU A 94 12.38 3.71 -12.18
C LEU A 94 12.12 3.43 -10.70
N VAL A 95 12.10 2.16 -10.33
CA VAL A 95 12.10 1.72 -8.93
C VAL A 95 13.52 1.86 -8.37
N LYS A 96 13.63 2.45 -7.17
CA LYS A 96 14.89 2.67 -6.47
C LYS A 96 15.11 1.68 -5.33
#